data_AF-A0A0Q6VMM4-F1
#
_entry.id   AF-A0A0Q6VMM4-F1
#
_cell.length_a   1.000
_cell.length_b   1.000
_cell.length_c   1.000
_cell.angle_alpha   90.00
_cell.angle_beta   90.00
_cell.angle_gamma   90.00
#
_symmetry.space_group_name_H-M   'P 1'
#
loop_
_entity.id
_entity.type
_entity.pdbx_description
1 polymer ?
#
loop_
_entity_poly.entity_id
_entity_poly.type
_entity_poly.pdbx_seq_one_letter_code
_entity_poly.pdbx_strand_id
1 'polypeptide(L)'
;MKRRDETGSITPFVVIVSLAIILLAALVVDGGRQLNAKGRAVAYAQEAARAGAQAIDVADPRLDLVPEDALKAAQQYCQQAMAADSQLVKCRAEITRIDDPGGAFNAVTVSTQIRIKAILLGMIRKSVLNASGAALARPVSGISEPDSGKVPTVGPPSVAPPATGNPTATAPPTPPEVEVTPCTPKPTDKPKPTDKPDDDKDKPDECKKPD
;
A
#
# COMPACT_ATOMS: atom_id res chain seq x y z
N MET A 1 -75.77 -23.54 -2.25
CA MET A 1 -75.00 -22.40 -1.67
C MET A 1 -73.62 -22.39 -2.31
N LYS A 2 -73.31 -21.41 -3.16
CA LYS A 2 -72.03 -21.31 -3.87
C LYS A 2 -71.11 -20.40 -3.04
N ARG A 3 -70.11 -20.96 -2.35
CA ARG A 3 -69.13 -20.16 -1.61
C ARG A 3 -68.29 -19.40 -2.63
N ARG A 4 -68.29 -18.06 -2.54
CA ARG A 4 -67.39 -17.24 -3.35
C ARG A 4 -65.99 -17.43 -2.81
N ASP A 5 -65.09 -17.74 -3.72
CA ASP A 5 -63.68 -18.01 -3.48
C ASP A 5 -62.97 -16.66 -3.32
N GLU A 6 -63.11 -16.02 -2.15
CA GLU A 6 -62.52 -14.70 -1.86
C GLU A 6 -61.04 -14.79 -1.44
N THR A 7 -60.44 -15.99 -1.47
CA THR A 7 -59.06 -16.25 -1.03
C THR A 7 -58.02 -16.06 -2.15
N GLY A 8 -58.44 -15.71 -3.38
CA GLY A 8 -57.58 -15.71 -4.56
C GLY A 8 -56.90 -14.39 -4.96
N SER A 9 -57.32 -13.23 -4.41
CA SER A 9 -56.83 -11.91 -4.86
C SER A 9 -55.51 -11.48 -4.19
N ILE A 10 -55.32 -11.83 -2.92
CA ILE A 10 -54.10 -11.47 -2.17
C ILE A 10 -52.90 -12.32 -2.62
N THR A 11 -53.13 -13.58 -2.97
CA THR A 11 -52.09 -14.54 -3.38
C THR A 11 -51.25 -14.06 -4.58
N PRO A 12 -51.80 -13.59 -5.72
CA PRO A 12 -51.00 -13.09 -6.83
C PRO A 12 -50.25 -11.81 -6.48
N PHE A 13 -50.84 -10.91 -5.70
CA PHE A 13 -50.16 -9.69 -5.25
C PHE A 13 -48.94 -10.03 -4.39
N VAL A 14 -49.10 -10.92 -3.41
CA VAL A 14 -47.99 -11.37 -2.55
C VAL A 14 -46.87 -12.00 -3.37
N VAL A 15 -47.20 -12.86 -4.35
CA VAL A 15 -46.19 -13.48 -5.22
C VAL A 15 -45.40 -12.42 -6.00
N ILE A 16 -46.07 -11.42 -6.57
CA ILE A 16 -45.39 -10.34 -7.32
C ILE A 16 -44.47 -9.53 -6.40
N VAL A 17 -44.95 -9.15 -5.21
CA VAL A 17 -44.15 -8.40 -4.23
C VAL A 17 -42.97 -9.22 -3.74
N SER A 18 -43.15 -10.50 -3.43
CA SER A 18 -42.06 -11.39 -3.04
C SER A 18 -41.00 -11.50 -4.12
N LEU A 19 -41.39 -11.62 -5.39
CA LEU A 19 -40.44 -11.62 -6.51
C LEU A 19 -39.69 -10.29 -6.62
N ALA A 20 -40.36 -9.16 -6.43
CA ALA A 20 -39.72 -7.85 -6.42
C ALA A 20 -38.68 -7.72 -5.29
N ILE A 21 -38.99 -8.19 -4.08
CA ILE A 21 -38.06 -8.17 -2.94
C ILE A 21 -36.85 -9.07 -3.19
N ILE A 22 -37.05 -10.27 -3.74
CA ILE A 22 -35.95 -11.19 -4.10
C ILE A 22 -35.03 -10.52 -5.14
N LEU A 23 -35.60 -9.83 -6.13
CA LEU A 23 -34.83 -9.12 -7.15
C LEU A 23 -34.03 -7.95 -6.55
N LEU A 24 -34.60 -7.19 -5.62
CA LEU A 24 -33.89 -6.13 -4.91
C LEU A 24 -32.76 -6.69 -4.04
N ALA A 25 -33.01 -7.76 -3.28
CA ALA A 25 -31.99 -8.43 -2.48
C ALA A 25 -30.84 -8.94 -3.36
N ALA A 26 -31.16 -9.51 -4.52
CA ALA A 26 -30.18 -9.95 -5.50
C ALA A 26 -29.29 -8.80 -6.00
N LEU A 27 -29.89 -7.66 -6.32
CA LEU A 27 -29.18 -6.47 -6.77
C LEU A 27 -28.23 -5.94 -5.68
N VAL A 28 -28.66 -5.93 -4.43
CA VAL A 28 -27.84 -5.48 -3.29
C VAL A 28 -26.62 -6.39 -3.11
N VAL A 29 -26.79 -7.71 -3.17
CA VAL A 29 -25.68 -8.67 -3.01
C VAL A 29 -24.66 -8.53 -4.14
N ASP A 30 -25.11 -8.52 -5.40
CA ASP A 30 -24.20 -8.38 -6.54
C ASP A 30 -23.55 -6.97 -6.58
N GLY A 31 -24.28 -5.92 -6.19
CA GLY A 31 -23.76 -4.55 -6.07
C GLY A 31 -22.69 -4.41 -4.98
N GLY A 32 -22.91 -5.00 -3.79
CA GLY A 32 -21.93 -5.03 -2.71
C GLY A 32 -20.65 -5.76 -3.11
N ARG A 33 -20.77 -6.89 -3.81
CA ARG A 33 -19.62 -7.62 -4.35
C ARG A 33 -18.85 -6.82 -5.39
N GLN A 34 -19.54 -6.07 -6.25
CA GLN A 34 -18.92 -5.21 -7.24
C GLN A 34 -18.14 -4.06 -6.58
N LEU A 35 -18.71 -3.42 -5.55
CA LEU A 35 -18.04 -2.37 -4.82
C LEU A 35 -16.79 -2.89 -4.10
N ASN A 36 -16.88 -4.06 -3.45
CA ASN A 36 -15.74 -4.70 -2.82
C ASN A 36 -14.64 -5.04 -3.84
N ALA A 37 -15.00 -5.59 -5.01
CA ALA A 37 -14.04 -5.86 -6.08
C ALA A 37 -13.36 -4.57 -6.59
N LYS A 38 -14.08 -3.45 -6.63
CA LYS A 38 -13.49 -2.14 -6.98
C LYS A 38 -12.48 -1.68 -5.92
N GLY A 39 -12.82 -1.79 -4.64
CA GLY A 39 -11.90 -1.45 -3.53
C GLY A 39 -10.62 -2.28 -3.58
N ARG A 40 -10.74 -3.60 -3.79
CA ARG A 40 -9.59 -4.50 -3.94
C ARG A 40 -8.74 -4.17 -5.16
N ALA A 41 -9.36 -3.86 -6.30
CA ALA A 41 -8.62 -3.48 -7.51
C ALA A 41 -7.77 -2.22 -7.25
N VAL A 42 -8.35 -1.21 -6.59
CA VAL A 42 -7.62 0.01 -6.19
C VAL A 42 -6.49 -0.33 -5.21
N ALA A 43 -6.74 -1.18 -4.20
CA ALA A 43 -5.72 -1.58 -3.23
C ALA A 43 -4.52 -2.26 -3.91
N TYR A 44 -4.75 -3.24 -4.79
CA TYR A 44 -3.67 -3.88 -5.56
C TYR A 44 -2.91 -2.87 -6.42
N ALA A 45 -3.60 -1.93 -7.06
CA ALA A 45 -2.94 -0.88 -7.84
C ALA A 45 -2.06 0.00 -6.96
N GLN A 46 -2.55 0.41 -5.78
CA GLN A 46 -1.82 1.27 -4.85
C GLN A 46 -0.58 0.57 -4.29
N GLU A 47 -0.70 -0.69 -3.88
CA GLU A 47 0.42 -1.45 -3.34
C GLU A 47 1.46 -1.73 -4.42
N ALA A 48 1.05 -2.09 -5.64
CA ALA A 48 1.96 -2.26 -6.78
C ALA A 48 2.69 -0.96 -7.12
N ALA A 49 1.97 0.17 -7.15
CA ALA A 49 2.57 1.47 -7.43
C ALA A 49 3.57 1.84 -6.32
N ARG A 50 3.22 1.62 -5.05
CA ARG A 50 4.12 1.84 -3.90
C ARG A 50 5.35 0.93 -3.94
N ALA A 51 5.21 -0.31 -4.36
CA ALA A 51 6.34 -1.23 -4.52
C ALA A 51 7.32 -0.71 -5.59
N GLY A 52 6.80 -0.23 -6.72
CA GLY A 52 7.62 0.38 -7.75
C GLY A 52 8.26 1.70 -7.32
N ALA A 53 7.52 2.54 -6.60
CA ALA A 53 8.01 3.86 -6.16
C ALA A 53 9.12 3.78 -5.08
N GLN A 54 9.41 2.60 -4.54
CA GLN A 54 10.53 2.38 -3.61
C GLN A 54 11.87 2.17 -4.32
N ALA A 55 11.88 1.96 -5.64
CA ALA A 55 13.11 1.81 -6.42
C ALA A 55 13.73 3.18 -6.74
N ILE A 56 14.41 3.74 -5.74
CA ILE A 56 15.08 5.03 -5.80
C ILE A 56 16.59 4.86 -5.92
N ASP A 57 17.25 5.82 -6.58
CA ASP A 57 18.69 5.93 -6.58
C ASP A 57 19.14 6.65 -5.29
N VAL A 58 19.77 5.91 -4.38
CA VAL A 58 20.29 6.45 -3.12
C VAL A 58 21.60 7.23 -3.29
N ALA A 59 22.27 7.09 -4.43
CA ALA A 59 23.46 7.87 -4.77
C ALA A 59 23.10 9.23 -5.38
N ASP A 60 21.89 9.39 -5.92
CA ASP A 60 21.36 10.67 -6.37
C ASP A 60 20.86 11.49 -5.16
N PRO A 61 21.39 12.71 -4.93
CA PRO A 61 20.88 13.60 -3.88
C PRO A 61 19.38 13.93 -3.99
N ARG A 62 18.78 13.77 -5.17
CA ARG A 62 17.34 13.96 -5.41
C ARG A 62 16.48 12.77 -5.01
N LEU A 63 17.08 11.61 -4.72
CA LEU A 63 16.39 10.33 -4.53
C LEU A 63 15.42 10.04 -5.69
N ASP A 64 15.90 10.26 -6.91
CA ASP A 64 15.09 10.08 -8.11
C ASP A 64 14.75 8.60 -8.34
N LEU A 65 13.61 8.38 -8.97
CA LEU A 65 13.12 7.05 -9.29
C LEU A 65 13.98 6.41 -10.39
N VAL A 66 14.45 5.18 -10.18
CA VAL A 66 15.13 4.37 -11.20
C VAL A 66 14.05 3.65 -12.04
N PRO A 67 13.80 4.05 -13.30
CA PRO A 67 12.61 3.58 -14.04
C PRO A 67 12.55 2.07 -14.24
N GLU A 68 13.69 1.45 -14.57
CA GLU A 68 13.77 0.01 -14.83
C GLU A 68 13.50 -0.83 -13.58
N ASP A 69 14.14 -0.47 -12.46
CA ASP A 69 13.95 -1.16 -11.18
C ASP A 69 12.55 -0.93 -10.63
N ALA A 70 11.99 0.27 -10.81
CA ALA A 70 10.63 0.61 -10.42
C ALA A 70 9.59 -0.23 -11.17
N LEU A 71 9.73 -0.38 -12.49
CA LEU A 71 8.86 -1.26 -13.28
C LEU A 71 9.00 -2.71 -12.84
N LYS A 72 10.23 -3.18 -12.64
CA LYS A 72 10.49 -4.56 -12.21
C LYS A 72 9.84 -4.85 -10.85
N ALA A 73 10.00 -3.97 -9.86
CA ALA A 73 9.41 -4.13 -8.54
C ALA A 73 7.87 -4.12 -8.59
N ALA A 74 7.26 -3.19 -9.34
CA ALA A 74 5.81 -3.15 -9.51
C ALA A 74 5.27 -4.40 -10.25
N GLN A 75 5.99 -4.88 -11.26
CA GLN A 75 5.63 -6.10 -12.00
C GLN A 75 5.76 -7.35 -11.12
N GLN A 76 6.80 -7.45 -10.28
CA GLN A 76 6.95 -8.54 -9.33
C GLN A 76 5.79 -8.59 -8.35
N TYR A 77 5.38 -7.45 -7.79
CA TYR A 77 4.17 -7.38 -6.96
C TYR A 77 2.93 -7.82 -7.75
N CYS A 78 2.73 -7.31 -8.97
CA CYS A 78 1.61 -7.71 -9.82
C CYS A 78 1.55 -9.24 -10.04
N GLN A 79 2.69 -9.88 -10.32
CA GLN A 79 2.77 -11.33 -10.52
C GLN A 79 2.39 -12.09 -9.26
N GLN A 80 2.91 -11.67 -8.10
CA GLN A 80 2.57 -12.28 -6.81
C GLN A 80 1.09 -12.11 -6.48
N ALA A 81 0.54 -10.91 -6.69
CA ALA A 81 -0.88 -10.62 -6.47
C ALA A 81 -1.79 -11.44 -7.39
N MET A 82 -1.44 -11.59 -8.67
CA MET A 82 -2.20 -12.41 -9.62
C MET A 82 -2.09 -13.91 -9.34
N ALA A 83 -0.97 -14.38 -8.77
CA ALA A 83 -0.82 -15.75 -8.31
C ALA A 83 -1.64 -16.03 -7.04
N ALA A 84 -1.75 -15.05 -6.14
CA ALA A 84 -2.53 -15.15 -4.90
C ALA A 84 -4.05 -14.95 -5.11
N ASP A 85 -4.45 -14.14 -6.08
CA ASP A 85 -5.85 -13.86 -6.40
C ASP A 85 -6.20 -14.14 -7.86
N SER A 86 -6.87 -15.27 -8.09
CA SER A 86 -7.39 -15.66 -9.40
C SER A 86 -8.41 -14.69 -10.01
N GLN A 87 -9.01 -13.80 -9.21
CA GLN A 87 -9.94 -12.79 -9.72
C GLN A 87 -9.23 -11.58 -10.32
N LEU A 88 -7.96 -11.34 -9.97
CA LEU A 88 -7.13 -10.29 -10.55
C LEU A 88 -6.62 -10.73 -11.93
N VAL A 89 -7.36 -10.37 -12.98
CA VAL A 89 -7.09 -10.82 -14.35
C VAL A 89 -6.12 -9.92 -15.11
N LYS A 90 -5.90 -8.69 -14.63
CA LYS A 90 -4.89 -7.78 -15.18
C LYS A 90 -4.25 -6.97 -14.06
N CYS A 91 -2.94 -6.79 -14.15
CA CYS A 91 -2.15 -5.85 -13.37
C CYS A 91 -1.02 -5.37 -14.28
N ARG A 92 -0.98 -4.07 -14.59
CA ARG A 92 -0.02 -3.49 -15.53
C ARG A 92 0.59 -2.24 -14.90
N ALA A 93 1.91 -2.25 -14.75
CA ALA A 93 2.69 -1.10 -14.34
C ALA A 93 3.28 -0.38 -15.55
N GLU A 94 3.36 0.94 -15.45
CA GLU A 94 3.92 1.84 -16.46
C GLU A 94 4.60 3.02 -15.75
N ILE A 95 5.69 3.53 -16.34
CA ILE A 95 6.31 4.77 -15.88
C ILE A 95 5.65 5.93 -16.59
N THR A 96 5.20 6.90 -15.82
CA THR A 96 4.63 8.13 -16.34
C THR A 96 5.47 9.30 -15.84
N ARG A 97 5.89 10.17 -16.76
CA ARG A 97 6.50 11.45 -16.40
C ARG A 97 5.38 12.44 -16.11
N ILE A 98 5.41 13.06 -14.94
CA ILE A 98 4.48 14.13 -14.56
C ILE A 98 5.26 15.43 -14.58
N ASP A 99 4.73 16.41 -15.31
CA ASP A 99 5.24 17.77 -15.35
C ASP A 99 4.35 18.66 -14.47
N ASP A 100 4.84 19.02 -13.28
CA ASP A 100 4.17 19.94 -12.36
C ASP A 100 4.92 21.30 -12.34
N PRO A 101 4.29 22.39 -11.86
CA PRO A 101 4.96 23.68 -11.71
C PRO A 101 6.24 23.64 -10.84
N GLY A 102 6.36 22.62 -9.98
CA GLY A 102 7.52 22.37 -9.13
C GLY A 102 8.61 21.49 -9.76
N GLY A 103 8.45 21.09 -11.02
CA GLY A 103 9.41 20.26 -11.75
C GLY A 103 8.78 19.03 -12.42
N ALA A 104 9.59 18.36 -13.24
CA ALA A 104 9.20 17.13 -13.91
C ALA A 104 9.79 15.92 -13.18
N PHE A 105 8.97 14.93 -12.83
CA PHE A 105 9.39 13.73 -12.11
C PHE A 105 8.78 12.46 -12.69
N ASN A 106 9.46 11.34 -12.49
CA ASN A 106 8.96 10.03 -12.88
C ASN A 106 8.08 9.45 -11.76
N ALA A 107 6.94 8.91 -12.14
CA ALA A 107 6.01 8.22 -11.25
C ALA A 107 5.66 6.83 -11.80
N VAL A 108 5.29 5.93 -10.90
CA VAL A 108 4.80 4.60 -11.26
C VAL A 108 3.27 4.64 -11.29
N THR A 109 2.69 4.41 -12.45
CA THR A 109 1.25 4.23 -12.64
C THR A 109 0.93 2.75 -12.78
N VAL A 110 -0.01 2.25 -11.99
CA VAL A 110 -0.47 0.86 -12.09
C VAL A 110 -1.97 0.82 -12.36
N SER A 111 -2.37 0.00 -13.32
CA SER A 111 -3.76 -0.32 -13.62
C SER A 111 -4.06 -1.79 -13.34
N THR A 112 -5.21 -2.06 -12.74
CA THR A 112 -5.65 -3.40 -12.35
C THR A 112 -7.07 -3.67 -12.84
N GLN A 113 -7.38 -4.95 -13.07
CA GLN A 113 -8.72 -5.40 -13.41
C GLN A 113 -9.05 -6.68 -12.64
N ILE A 114 -10.11 -6.63 -11.84
CA ILE A 114 -10.69 -7.77 -11.15
C ILE A 114 -11.96 -8.22 -11.89
N ARG A 115 -12.12 -9.54 -12.03
CA ARG A 115 -13.26 -10.17 -12.67
C ARG A 115 -14.00 -11.05 -11.67
N ILE A 116 -15.28 -10.73 -11.42
CA ILE A 116 -16.16 -11.52 -10.55
C ILE A 116 -17.35 -12.09 -11.34
N LYS A 117 -17.78 -13.31 -10.99
CA LYS A 117 -19.01 -13.90 -11.55
C LYS A 117 -20.23 -13.29 -10.87
N ALA A 118 -21.23 -12.86 -11.63
CA ALA A 118 -22.53 -12.44 -11.08
C ALA A 118 -23.31 -13.69 -10.63
N ILE A 119 -23.89 -13.66 -9.42
CA ILE A 119 -24.60 -14.84 -8.90
C ILE A 119 -26.09 -14.75 -9.29
N LEU A 120 -26.71 -13.58 -9.14
CA LEU A 120 -28.15 -13.43 -9.31
C LEU A 120 -28.50 -12.66 -10.59
N LEU A 121 -27.69 -11.66 -10.97
CA LEU A 121 -27.79 -11.00 -12.29
C LEU A 121 -27.33 -11.89 -13.46
N GLY A 122 -26.60 -12.97 -13.16
CA GLY A 122 -26.11 -13.93 -14.16
C GLY A 122 -27.24 -14.65 -14.92
N MET A 123 -28.42 -14.76 -14.31
CA MET A 123 -29.58 -15.44 -14.88
C MET A 123 -30.27 -14.63 -16.00
N ILE A 124 -30.03 -13.32 -16.10
CA ILE A 124 -30.75 -12.43 -17.02
C ILE A 124 -29.91 -12.01 -18.23
N ARG A 125 -28.56 -11.90 -18.14
CA ARG A 125 -27.65 -11.90 -19.32
C ARG A 125 -26.15 -11.68 -19.05
N LYS A 126 -25.74 -11.03 -17.95
CA LYS A 126 -24.31 -10.70 -17.71
C LYS A 126 -23.75 -11.57 -16.60
N SER A 127 -23.03 -12.63 -17.00
CA SER A 127 -22.41 -13.58 -16.08
C SER A 127 -21.13 -13.08 -15.41
N VAL A 128 -20.58 -11.95 -15.88
CA VAL A 128 -19.29 -11.42 -15.44
C VAL A 128 -19.37 -9.91 -15.20
N LEU A 129 -18.93 -9.48 -14.02
CA LEU A 129 -18.72 -8.08 -13.67
C LEU A 129 -17.22 -7.82 -13.59
N ASN A 130 -16.80 -6.72 -14.20
CA ASN A 130 -15.42 -6.26 -14.14
C ASN A 130 -15.35 -5.04 -13.22
N ALA A 131 -14.33 -4.99 -12.38
CA ALA A 131 -13.94 -3.83 -11.60
C ALA A 131 -12.50 -3.47 -11.94
N SER A 132 -12.21 -2.18 -12.07
CA SER A 132 -10.87 -1.70 -12.37
C SER A 132 -10.38 -0.76 -11.28
N GLY A 133 -9.08 -0.78 -11.06
CA GLY A 133 -8.36 0.14 -10.19
C GLY A 133 -7.24 0.80 -10.97
N ALA A 134 -6.90 2.02 -10.60
CA ALA A 134 -5.70 2.70 -11.05
C ALA A 134 -5.10 3.44 -9.86
N ALA A 135 -3.78 3.43 -9.77
CA ALA A 135 -3.06 4.16 -8.75
C ALA A 135 -1.75 4.69 -9.31
N LEU A 136 -1.28 5.77 -8.69
CA LEU A 136 -0.02 6.40 -9.02
C LEU A 136 0.77 6.60 -7.73
N ALA A 137 2.06 6.33 -7.78
CA ALA A 137 2.99 6.58 -6.69
C ALA A 137 4.27 7.22 -7.21
N ARG A 138 4.82 8.13 -6.41
CA ARG A 138 6.10 8.79 -6.68
C ARG A 138 6.95 8.76 -5.41
N PRO A 139 8.29 8.70 -5.54
CA PRO A 139 9.16 8.92 -4.41
C PRO A 139 9.05 10.39 -3.98
N VAL A 140 9.07 10.63 -2.68
CA VAL A 140 9.09 11.98 -2.09
C VAL A 140 10.16 11.99 -1.03
N SER A 141 11.17 12.83 -1.21
CA SER A 141 12.18 13.09 -0.19
C SER A 141 11.53 13.90 0.94
N GLY A 142 11.62 13.41 2.17
CA GLY A 142 11.21 14.16 3.35
C GLY A 142 12.11 15.39 3.55
N ILE A 143 11.53 16.47 4.08
CA ILE A 143 12.20 17.72 4.49
C ILE A 143 13.19 18.33 3.47
N SER A 144 12.68 18.91 2.39
CA SER A 144 13.50 19.74 1.48
C SER A 144 14.06 20.99 2.18
N GLU A 145 13.40 21.46 3.23
CA GLU A 145 13.83 22.55 4.11
C GLU A 145 13.26 22.28 5.51
N PRO A 146 14.01 22.48 6.61
CA PRO A 146 13.38 22.63 7.92
C PRO A 146 12.40 23.81 7.82
N ASP A 147 11.23 23.68 8.45
CA ASP A 147 10.24 24.76 8.51
C ASP A 147 10.79 25.90 9.38
N SER A 148 11.79 26.65 8.90
CA SER A 148 12.37 27.82 9.56
C SER A 148 11.46 29.05 9.44
N GLY A 149 10.33 28.92 8.73
CA GLY A 149 9.37 30.00 8.47
C GLY A 149 8.07 29.92 9.27
N LYS A 150 7.68 28.77 9.81
CA LYS A 150 6.52 28.67 10.71
C LYS A 150 6.96 28.75 12.15
N VAL A 151 6.70 29.91 12.76
CA VAL A 151 6.67 30.04 14.23
C VAL A 151 5.64 29.02 14.74
N PRO A 152 6.01 28.10 15.65
CA PRO A 152 5.06 27.19 16.27
C PRO A 152 3.87 28.00 16.81
N THR A 153 2.68 27.80 16.24
CA THR A 153 1.44 28.42 16.73
C THR A 153 0.96 27.77 18.03
N VAL A 154 1.55 26.62 18.35
CA VAL A 154 1.38 25.93 19.61
C VAL A 154 2.63 26.22 20.44
N GLY A 155 2.44 26.88 21.58
CA GLY A 155 3.52 27.01 22.56
C GLY A 155 4.03 25.62 22.97
N PRO A 156 5.29 25.49 23.42
CA PRO A 156 5.77 24.23 23.96
C PRO A 156 4.79 23.76 25.05
N PRO A 157 4.49 22.44 25.13
CA PRO A 157 3.67 21.93 26.22
C PRO A 157 4.26 22.43 27.53
N SER A 158 3.44 23.05 28.37
CA SER A 158 3.85 23.52 29.68
C SER A 158 4.26 22.29 30.51
N VAL A 159 5.56 22.02 30.53
CA VAL A 159 6.13 21.05 31.46
C VAL A 159 6.04 21.68 32.84
N ALA A 160 5.35 21.02 33.76
CA ALA A 160 5.33 21.44 35.15
C ALA A 160 6.79 21.62 35.63
N PRO A 161 7.10 22.65 36.43
CA PRO A 161 8.40 22.76 37.05
C PRO A 161 8.74 21.43 37.76
N PRO A 162 10.00 20.97 37.74
CA PRO A 162 10.38 19.79 38.48
C PRO A 162 9.94 19.97 39.94
N ALA A 163 8.98 19.14 40.38
CA ALA A 163 8.53 19.17 41.75
C ALA A 163 9.72 18.80 42.63
N THR A 164 10.00 19.62 43.64
CA THR A 164 10.99 19.33 44.70
C THR A 164 10.52 18.20 45.65
N GLY A 165 9.65 17.32 45.16
CA GLY A 165 9.09 16.19 45.89
C GLY A 165 9.80 14.90 45.52
N ASN A 166 10.11 14.10 46.53
CA ASN A 166 10.69 12.77 46.36
C ASN A 166 9.86 11.94 45.37
N PRO A 167 10.48 11.25 44.39
CA PRO A 167 9.74 10.56 43.34
C PRO A 167 8.92 9.40 43.92
N THR A 168 7.58 9.50 43.86
CA THR A 168 6.70 8.35 44.01
C THR A 168 6.76 7.52 42.73
N ALA A 169 7.15 6.26 42.88
CA ALA A 169 7.34 5.30 41.80
C ALA A 169 6.02 4.95 41.08
N THR A 170 5.68 5.70 40.03
CA THR A 170 4.65 5.30 39.04
C THR A 170 5.08 5.60 37.60
N ALA A 171 6.40 5.67 37.34
CA ALA A 171 6.90 5.62 35.98
C ALA A 171 7.01 4.14 35.54
N PRO A 172 6.52 3.75 34.34
CA PRO A 172 6.92 2.51 33.70
C PRO A 172 8.46 2.44 33.63
N PRO A 173 9.07 1.26 33.79
CA PRO A 173 10.52 1.16 33.75
C PRO A 173 11.06 1.70 32.42
N THR A 174 12.08 2.54 32.51
CA THR A 174 12.86 3.01 31.36
C THR A 174 13.30 1.80 30.54
N PRO A 175 13.04 1.75 29.22
CA PRO A 175 13.67 0.77 28.35
C PRO A 175 15.20 0.86 28.55
N PRO A 176 15.92 -0.27 28.63
CA PRO A 176 17.38 -0.20 28.75
C PRO A 176 17.93 0.61 27.58
N GLU A 177 18.79 1.56 27.92
CA GLU A 177 19.52 2.37 26.96
C GLU A 177 20.36 1.43 26.09
N VAL A 178 19.91 1.18 24.86
CA VAL A 178 20.75 0.53 23.87
C VAL A 178 21.76 1.59 23.47
N GLU A 179 22.92 1.53 24.10
CA GLU A 179 24.11 2.25 23.70
C GLU A 179 24.44 1.78 22.27
N VAL A 180 23.90 2.48 21.27
CA VAL A 180 24.33 2.32 19.88
C VAL A 180 25.72 2.94 19.85
N THR A 181 26.75 2.16 20.19
CA THR A 181 28.13 2.55 19.96
C THR A 181 28.25 2.83 18.47
N PRO A 182 28.45 4.09 18.02
CA PRO A 182 28.74 4.32 16.62
C PRO A 182 30.03 3.57 16.32
N CYS A 183 30.03 2.74 15.28
CA CYS A 183 31.25 2.11 14.79
C CYS A 183 32.22 3.21 14.39
N THR A 184 33.18 3.53 15.25
CA THR A 184 34.29 4.40 14.92
C THR A 184 35.13 3.65 13.88
N PRO A 185 35.23 4.13 12.62
CA PRO A 185 36.16 3.50 11.69
C PRO A 185 37.57 3.65 12.24
N LYS A 186 38.27 2.51 12.40
CA LYS A 186 39.66 2.47 12.81
C LYS A 186 40.50 3.34 11.86
N PRO A 187 41.42 4.20 12.35
CA PRO A 187 42.32 4.94 11.48
C PRO A 187 43.11 3.95 10.63
N THR A 188 42.83 3.93 9.32
CA THR A 188 43.64 3.23 8.34
C THR A 188 45.04 3.83 8.32
N ASP A 189 46.02 3.03 8.69
CA ASP A 189 47.43 3.35 8.49
C ASP A 189 47.69 3.67 7.01
N LYS A 190 48.48 4.73 6.82
CA LYS A 190 48.93 5.29 5.55
C LYS A 190 49.47 4.19 4.61
N PRO A 191 49.16 4.17 3.29
CA PRO A 191 49.69 3.16 2.39
C PRO A 191 51.19 3.42 2.12
N LYS A 192 52.02 2.38 2.31
CA LYS A 192 53.35 2.27 1.70
C LYS A 192 53.21 1.52 0.37
N PRO A 193 53.79 2.00 -0.74
CA PRO A 193 53.59 1.40 -2.05
C PRO A 193 54.55 0.22 -2.22
N THR A 194 54.04 -0.96 -2.61
CA THR A 194 54.71 -1.92 -3.52
C THR A 194 53.81 -3.13 -3.83
N ASP A 195 53.66 -3.37 -5.15
CA ASP A 195 53.44 -4.62 -5.88
C ASP A 195 52.11 -5.40 -5.83
N LYS A 196 51.33 -5.21 -6.93
CA LYS A 196 50.66 -6.15 -7.87
C LYS A 196 49.96 -7.46 -7.38
N PRO A 197 49.02 -8.02 -8.18
CA PRO A 197 47.66 -8.31 -7.76
C PRO A 197 47.39 -9.82 -7.71
N ASP A 198 46.67 -10.29 -6.70
CA ASP A 198 46.08 -11.63 -6.76
C ASP A 198 44.63 -11.60 -6.26
N ASP A 199 43.85 -12.38 -7.01
CA ASP A 199 42.42 -12.60 -6.97
C ASP A 199 41.84 -12.97 -5.60
N ASP A 200 40.51 -12.83 -5.54
CA ASP A 200 39.58 -13.60 -4.70
C ASP A 200 39.09 -12.93 -3.40
N LYS A 201 37.98 -12.18 -3.51
CA LYS A 201 37.08 -11.68 -2.45
C LYS A 201 35.74 -11.28 -3.09
N ASP A 202 34.54 -11.52 -2.56
CA ASP A 202 34.15 -11.67 -1.17
C ASP A 202 32.90 -12.55 -1.02
N LYS A 203 33.02 -13.50 -0.10
CA LYS A 203 31.94 -14.18 0.61
C LYS A 203 31.47 -13.23 1.72
N PRO A 204 30.16 -13.03 1.97
CA PRO A 204 29.72 -12.16 3.06
C PRO A 204 30.10 -12.75 4.42
N ASP A 205 30.93 -12.02 5.17
CA ASP A 205 31.33 -12.37 6.53
C ASP A 205 30.14 -12.31 7.50
N GLU A 206 29.94 -13.45 8.16
CA GLU A 206 28.85 -13.78 9.07
C GLU A 206 29.08 -13.11 10.44
N CYS A 207 28.15 -12.27 10.90
CA CYS A 207 28.21 -11.67 12.23
C CYS A 207 27.95 -12.71 13.33
N LYS A 208 29.01 -13.13 14.03
CA LYS A 208 28.95 -14.02 15.20
C LYS A 208 28.46 -13.25 16.45
N LYS A 209 27.40 -13.75 17.11
CA LYS A 209 26.88 -13.27 18.40
C LYS A 209 27.80 -13.70 19.56
N PRO A 210 28.04 -12.87 20.59
CA PRO A 210 28.68 -13.32 21.82
C PRO A 210 27.66 -13.75 22.89
N ASP A 211 28.15 -14.62 23.78
CA ASP A 211 27.49 -15.40 24.85
C ASP A 211 26.82 -14.59 25.97
#